data_AF-A0A9X0CFH7-F1
#
_entry.id   AF-A0A9X0CFH7-F1
#
_cell.length_a   1.000
_cell.length_b   1.000
_cell.length_c   1.000
_cell.angle_alpha   90.00
_cell.angle_beta   90.00
_cell.angle_gamma   90.00
#
_symmetry.space_group_name_H-M   'P 1'
#
loop_
_entity.id
_entity.type
_entity.pdbx_description
1 polymer ?
#
loop_
_entity_poly.entity_id
_entity_poly.type
_entity_poly.pdbx_seq_one_letter_code
_entity_poly.pdbx_strand_id
1 'polypeptide(L)'
;MVNGYALLGHVFENVSVAGVINCYHTCQPNCRCISFNFLTTVNQDNCQLNSENKHLKPGALVRMEGSQYYDLDIKYNDKRTEVTTSQKTRPVSVDQRNQLKDLLKGCQGNMRQEVLESNPHFFYSNVDNVTCFTNQLIDDTILKCDSLFSVDDILEMLPVWNVDHAHKIYSCLYNVFADLHE
;
A
#
# COMPACT_ATOMS: atom_id res chain seq x y z
N MET A 1 16.78 5.56 10.92
CA MET A 1 17.65 6.25 9.93
C MET A 1 18.96 5.50 9.78
N VAL A 2 19.48 5.40 8.55
CA VAL A 2 20.81 4.87 8.25
C VAL A 2 21.55 5.90 7.38
N ASN A 3 22.60 6.51 7.93
CA ASN A 3 23.32 7.60 7.27
C ASN A 3 24.34 7.08 6.25
N GLY A 4 24.43 7.71 5.08
CA GLY A 4 25.31 7.31 3.98
C GLY A 4 24.83 6.07 3.22
N TYR A 5 23.52 5.80 3.28
CA TYR A 5 22.88 4.67 2.59
C TYR A 5 21.60 5.12 1.88
N ALA A 6 21.24 4.39 0.84
CA ALA A 6 19.99 4.53 0.10
C ALA A 6 19.48 3.13 -0.28
N LEU A 7 18.16 2.97 -0.34
CA LEU A 7 17.52 1.79 -0.90
C LEU A 7 17.41 1.97 -2.42
N LEU A 8 18.09 1.15 -3.18
CA LEU A 8 18.15 1.27 -4.65
C LEU A 8 17.16 0.33 -5.33
N GLY A 9 16.67 0.73 -6.52
CA GLY A 9 15.78 -0.10 -7.34
C GLY A 9 14.34 -0.19 -6.85
N HIS A 10 14.00 0.52 -5.76
CA HIS A 10 12.67 0.50 -5.14
C HIS A 10 12.03 1.89 -5.03
N VAL A 11 12.68 2.91 -5.58
CA VAL A 11 12.12 4.26 -5.68
C VAL A 11 11.00 4.26 -6.71
N PHE A 12 9.79 4.66 -6.30
CA PHE A 12 8.65 4.79 -7.22
C PHE A 12 8.30 6.25 -7.54
N GLU A 13 8.81 7.20 -6.76
CA GLU A 13 8.55 8.63 -6.93
C GLU A 13 9.70 9.45 -6.36
N ASN A 14 10.07 10.53 -7.06
CA ASN A 14 11.01 11.53 -6.56
C ASN A 14 10.27 12.86 -6.38
N VAL A 15 10.51 13.52 -5.25
CA VAL A 15 9.88 14.79 -4.89
C VAL A 15 10.95 15.75 -4.39
N SER A 16 10.81 17.02 -4.74
CA SER A 16 11.66 18.09 -4.21
C SER A 16 11.05 18.65 -2.93
N VAL A 17 11.78 18.57 -1.81
CA VAL A 17 11.31 19.05 -0.49
C VAL A 17 12.37 19.88 0.21
N ALA A 18 11.93 20.78 1.11
CA ALA A 18 12.82 21.68 1.84
C ALA A 18 13.71 20.97 2.89
N GLY A 19 13.32 19.77 3.33
CA GLY A 19 14.06 19.03 4.34
C GLY A 19 13.48 17.65 4.60
N VAL A 20 14.19 16.87 5.40
CA VAL A 20 13.85 15.46 5.66
C VAL A 20 12.49 15.25 6.32
N ILE A 21 12.06 16.19 7.18
CA ILE A 21 10.73 16.14 7.81
C ILE A 21 9.62 16.31 6.77
N ASN A 22 9.82 17.15 5.75
CA ASN A 22 8.88 17.27 4.65
C ASN A 22 8.83 15.98 3.82
N CYS A 23 9.98 15.32 3.61
CA CYS A 23 10.02 14.01 2.94
C CYS A 23 9.20 12.96 3.71
N TYR A 24 9.34 12.95 5.05
CA TYR A 24 8.52 12.10 5.91
C TYR A 24 7.03 12.42 5.78
N HIS A 25 6.62 13.70 5.81
CA HIS A 25 5.22 14.09 5.63
C HIS A 25 4.67 13.82 4.21
N THR A 26 5.54 13.69 3.21
CA THR A 26 5.14 13.23 1.87
C THR A 26 4.99 11.71 1.83
N CYS A 27 5.88 10.98 2.50
CA CYS A 27 5.87 9.52 2.54
C CYS A 27 4.74 8.96 3.41
N GLN A 28 4.58 9.47 4.64
CA GLN A 28 3.66 8.92 5.63
C GLN A 28 2.19 8.83 5.21
N PRO A 29 1.60 9.77 4.44
CA PRO A 29 0.25 9.61 3.92
C PRO A 29 0.19 8.79 2.63
N ASN A 30 1.33 8.53 1.97
CA ASN A 30 1.40 7.73 0.76
C ASN A 30 1.69 6.28 1.13
N CYS A 31 0.71 5.41 0.98
CA CYS A 31 0.86 4.05 1.46
C CYS A 31 1.69 3.10 0.63
N ARG A 32 2.04 3.51 -0.58
CA ARG A 32 3.11 2.83 -1.29
C ARG A 32 4.44 3.14 -0.62
N CYS A 33 4.57 4.26 0.08
CA CYS A 33 5.79 4.67 0.74
C CYS A 33 5.94 4.02 2.11
N ILE A 34 6.82 3.02 2.20
CA ILE A 34 7.14 2.35 3.47
C ILE A 34 8.56 2.66 3.96
N SER A 35 9.38 3.26 3.10
CA SER A 35 10.67 3.85 3.44
C SER A 35 10.98 4.98 2.46
N PHE A 36 12.00 5.81 2.72
CA PHE A 36 12.46 6.81 1.77
C PHE A 36 13.96 7.07 1.87
N ASN A 37 14.55 7.54 0.77
CA ASN A 37 15.91 8.10 0.75
C ASN A 37 15.81 9.62 0.73
N PHE A 38 16.63 10.29 1.54
CA PHE A 38 16.80 11.73 1.50
C PHE A 38 18.23 12.07 1.04
N LEU A 39 18.35 12.76 -0.09
CA LEU A 39 19.64 13.17 -0.66
C LEU A 39 20.02 14.54 -0.09
N THR A 40 21.09 14.59 0.71
CA THR A 40 21.49 15.80 1.44
C THR A 40 22.29 16.79 0.59
N THR A 41 22.75 16.38 -0.59
CA THR A 41 23.65 17.17 -1.45
C THR A 41 22.94 17.83 -2.63
N VAL A 42 21.65 17.55 -2.83
CA VAL A 42 20.85 18.11 -3.92
C VAL A 42 19.57 18.71 -3.37
N ASN A 43 19.08 19.75 -4.04
CA ASN A 43 17.86 20.47 -3.64
C ASN A 43 16.65 20.10 -4.49
N GLN A 44 16.87 19.41 -5.62
CA GLN A 44 15.84 18.88 -6.50
C GLN A 44 15.80 17.37 -6.35
N ASP A 45 14.61 16.79 -6.38
CA ASP A 45 14.34 15.35 -6.32
C ASP A 45 15.08 14.67 -5.16
N ASN A 46 15.20 15.42 -4.06
CA ASN A 46 15.99 15.06 -2.90
C ASN A 46 15.23 14.14 -1.93
N CYS A 47 13.94 13.93 -2.13
CA CYS A 47 13.13 12.95 -1.43
C CYS A 47 12.74 11.84 -2.41
N GLN A 48 13.27 10.64 -2.20
CA GLN A 48 12.99 9.47 -3.02
C GLN A 48 12.12 8.49 -2.23
N LEU A 49 10.85 8.35 -2.60
CA LEU A 49 9.88 7.49 -1.91
C LEU A 49 10.05 6.04 -2.37
N ASN A 50 10.16 5.11 -1.42
CA ASN A 50 10.40 3.69 -1.71
C ASN A 50 9.18 2.82 -1.42
N SER A 51 8.93 1.84 -2.30
CA SER A 51 7.85 0.85 -2.14
C SER A 51 8.24 -0.37 -1.32
N GLU A 52 9.48 -0.40 -0.86
CA GLU A 52 10.10 -1.49 -0.12
C GLU A 52 10.92 -0.90 1.03
N ASN A 53 11.43 -1.75 1.91
CA ASN A 53 12.33 -1.33 2.97
C ASN A 53 13.45 -2.36 3.20
N LYS A 54 14.38 -2.04 4.09
CA LYS A 54 15.54 -2.90 4.41
C LYS A 54 15.17 -4.26 5.01
N HIS A 55 13.96 -4.40 5.56
CA HIS A 55 13.50 -5.66 6.15
C HIS A 55 13.07 -6.64 5.06
N LEU A 56 12.34 -6.15 4.05
CA LEU A 56 11.89 -6.95 2.91
C LEU A 56 13.00 -7.15 1.86
N LYS A 57 13.87 -6.16 1.67
CA LYS A 57 14.92 -6.12 0.65
C LYS A 57 16.27 -5.71 1.24
N PRO A 58 16.88 -6.49 2.14
CA PRO A 58 18.13 -6.11 2.82
C PRO A 58 19.29 -5.86 1.85
N GLY A 59 19.39 -6.63 0.77
CA GLY A 59 20.43 -6.48 -0.25
C GLY A 59 20.31 -5.22 -1.13
N ALA A 60 19.18 -4.51 -1.07
CA ALA A 60 18.97 -3.28 -1.82
C ALA A 60 19.43 -2.02 -1.06
N LEU A 61 19.76 -2.15 0.23
CA LEU A 61 20.28 -1.04 1.04
C LEU A 61 21.78 -0.91 0.78
N VAL A 62 22.16 0.07 -0.05
CA VAL A 62 23.53 0.23 -0.54
C VAL A 62 24.13 1.53 0.00
N ARG A 63 25.44 1.51 0.25
CA ARG A 63 26.20 2.70 0.65
C ARG A 63 26.14 3.72 -0.48
N MET A 64 25.68 4.93 -0.17
CA MET A 64 25.59 6.06 -1.09
C MET A 64 25.95 7.32 -0.31
N GLU A 65 27.06 7.95 -0.66
CA GLU A 65 27.51 9.17 0.01
C GLU A 65 26.56 10.33 -0.30
N GLY A 66 26.26 11.15 0.70
CA GLY A 66 25.29 12.24 0.57
C GLY A 66 23.83 11.79 0.61
N SER A 67 23.52 10.57 1.07
CA SER A 67 22.14 10.11 1.27
C SER A 67 21.87 9.65 2.69
N GLN A 68 20.59 9.67 3.07
CA GLN A 68 20.10 9.16 4.34
C GLN A 68 18.86 8.30 4.10
N TYR A 69 18.90 7.04 4.54
CA TYR A 69 17.75 6.13 4.45
C TYR A 69 16.88 6.21 5.71
N TYR A 70 15.56 6.25 5.54
CA TYR A 70 14.57 6.25 6.60
C TYR A 70 13.54 5.15 6.38
N ASP A 71 13.23 4.41 7.45
CA ASP A 71 12.17 3.40 7.51
C ASP A 71 10.99 4.01 8.28
N LEU A 72 9.75 3.72 7.89
CA LEU A 72 8.57 4.22 8.61
C LEU A 72 8.18 3.35 9.82
N ASP A 73 9.06 2.42 10.23
CA ASP A 73 8.86 1.51 11.36
C ASP A 73 7.49 0.83 11.29
N ILE A 74 7.16 0.29 10.12
CA ILE A 74 5.99 -0.58 9.95
C ILE A 74 6.20 -1.80 10.83
N LYS A 75 5.25 -2.05 11.74
CA LYS A 75 5.25 -3.28 12.54
C LYS A 75 4.93 -4.45 11.62
N TYR A 76 5.96 -5.11 11.11
CA TYR A 76 5.83 -6.42 10.51
C TYR A 76 5.40 -7.37 11.62
N ASN A 77 4.17 -7.89 11.56
CA ASN A 77 3.82 -9.04 12.39
C ASN A 77 4.76 -10.17 11.96
N ASP A 78 5.74 -10.47 12.81
CA ASP A 78 6.68 -11.56 12.64
C ASP A 78 5.93 -12.89 12.81
N LYS A 79 5.25 -13.31 11.75
CA LYS A 79 4.58 -14.61 11.67
C LYS A 79 4.87 -15.25 10.32
N ARG A 80 6.14 -15.56 10.05
CA ARG A 80 6.45 -16.77 9.30
C ARG A 80 6.22 -17.98 10.21
N THR A 81 4.97 -18.27 10.49
CA THR A 81 4.56 -19.64 10.76
C THR A 81 4.00 -20.12 9.44
N GLU A 82 4.74 -20.98 8.75
CA GLU A 82 4.21 -21.81 7.68
C GLU A 82 3.09 -22.67 8.28
N VAL A 83 1.88 -22.11 8.33
CA VAL A 83 0.68 -22.92 8.45
C VAL A 83 0.36 -23.31 7.02
N THR A 84 0.66 -24.57 6.69
CA THR A 84 0.04 -25.29 5.57
C THR A 84 -1.45 -25.41 5.85
N THR A 85 -2.18 -24.30 5.80
CA THR A 85 -3.62 -24.30 5.60
C THR A 85 -3.80 -24.69 4.15
N SER A 86 -4.31 -25.90 3.91
CA SER A 86 -4.93 -26.27 2.63
C SER A 86 -5.72 -25.06 2.14
N GLN A 87 -5.22 -24.34 1.13
CA GLN A 87 -5.82 -23.08 0.67
C GLN A 87 -7.28 -23.37 0.37
N LYS A 88 -8.16 -22.90 1.25
CA LYS A 88 -9.59 -22.95 1.04
C LYS A 88 -9.83 -22.07 -0.18
N THR A 89 -10.58 -22.58 -1.15
CA THR A 89 -10.94 -21.83 -2.36
C THR A 89 -12.45 -21.91 -2.55
N ARG A 90 -13.09 -20.80 -2.92
CA ARG A 90 -14.52 -20.78 -3.31
C ARG A 90 -14.63 -20.76 -4.83
N PRO A 91 -15.65 -21.42 -5.43
CA PRO A 91 -15.97 -21.19 -6.83
C PRO A 91 -16.47 -19.75 -7.01
N VAL A 92 -15.90 -19.03 -7.99
CA VAL A 92 -16.29 -17.65 -8.30
C VAL A 92 -16.69 -17.57 -9.77
N SER A 93 -17.95 -17.23 -10.05
CA SER A 93 -18.45 -17.03 -11.41
C SER A 93 -17.95 -15.72 -12.03
N VAL A 94 -18.03 -15.60 -13.36
CA VAL A 94 -17.69 -14.35 -14.07
C VAL A 94 -18.58 -13.20 -13.58
N ASP A 95 -19.86 -13.46 -13.34
CA ASP A 95 -20.80 -12.45 -12.85
C ASP A 95 -20.44 -11.97 -11.45
N GLN A 96 -20.03 -12.88 -10.56
CA GLN A 96 -19.55 -12.51 -9.22
C GLN A 96 -18.26 -11.67 -9.29
N ARG A 97 -17.32 -12.01 -10.19
CA ARG A 97 -16.10 -11.19 -10.39
C ARG A 97 -16.45 -9.80 -10.89
N ASN A 98 -17.37 -9.69 -11.83
CA ASN A 98 -17.82 -8.40 -12.36
C ASN A 98 -18.53 -7.57 -11.29
N GLN A 99 -19.46 -8.18 -10.55
CA GLN A 99 -20.17 -7.52 -9.45
C GLN A 99 -19.20 -7.02 -8.37
N LEU A 100 -18.23 -7.85 -7.96
CA LEU A 100 -17.20 -7.44 -7.02
C LEU A 100 -16.36 -6.27 -7.56
N LYS A 101 -15.98 -6.32 -8.84
CA LYS A 101 -15.19 -5.27 -9.48
C LYS A 101 -15.94 -3.94 -9.50
N ASP A 102 -17.25 -3.97 -9.77
CA ASP A 102 -18.09 -2.78 -9.77
C ASP A 102 -18.28 -2.20 -8.36
N LEU A 103 -18.48 -3.06 -7.34
CA LEU A 103 -18.54 -2.63 -5.94
C LEU A 103 -17.24 -1.98 -5.48
N LEU A 104 -16.09 -2.61 -5.76
CA LEU A 104 -14.78 -2.07 -5.39
C LEU A 104 -14.50 -0.73 -6.10
N LYS A 105 -14.85 -0.60 -7.38
CA LYS A 105 -14.76 0.68 -8.12
C LYS A 105 -15.68 1.75 -7.55
N GLY A 106 -16.90 1.39 -7.16
CA GLY A 106 -17.83 2.30 -6.49
C GLY A 106 -17.28 2.80 -5.15
N CYS A 107 -16.76 1.89 -4.32
CA CYS A 107 -16.12 2.25 -3.05
C CYS A 107 -14.90 3.16 -3.26
N GLN A 108 -14.06 2.87 -4.26
CA GLN A 108 -12.94 3.73 -4.63
C GLN A 108 -13.41 5.13 -5.02
N GLY A 109 -14.47 5.23 -5.84
CA GLY A 109 -15.06 6.52 -6.25
C GLY A 109 -15.57 7.33 -5.06
N ASN A 110 -16.31 6.71 -4.15
CA ASN A 110 -16.83 7.37 -2.94
C ASN A 110 -15.70 7.87 -2.04
N MET A 111 -14.68 7.04 -1.80
CA MET A 111 -13.52 7.43 -0.99
C MET A 111 -12.75 8.60 -1.63
N ARG A 112 -12.62 8.61 -2.96
CA ARG A 112 -12.02 9.77 -3.65
C ARG A 112 -12.80 11.04 -3.39
N GLN A 113 -14.12 10.98 -3.48
CA GLN A 113 -15.01 12.12 -3.26
C GLN A 113 -14.89 12.66 -1.82
N GLU A 114 -14.97 11.79 -0.81
CA GLU A 114 -14.86 12.17 0.61
C GLU A 114 -13.53 12.88 0.93
N VAL A 115 -12.42 12.37 0.38
CA VAL A 115 -11.09 12.96 0.58
C VAL A 115 -11.00 14.35 -0.07
N LEU A 116 -11.54 14.51 -1.28
CA LEU A 116 -11.54 15.78 -2.01
C LEU A 116 -12.40 16.84 -1.30
N GLU A 117 -13.57 16.44 -0.78
CA GLU A 117 -14.47 17.34 -0.03
C GLU A 117 -13.86 17.80 1.29
N SER A 118 -13.15 16.91 1.98
CA SER A 118 -12.54 17.19 3.28
C SER A 118 -11.22 17.97 3.18
N ASN A 119 -10.56 17.99 2.01
CA ASN A 119 -9.23 18.57 1.83
C ASN A 119 -9.13 19.46 0.58
N PRO A 120 -9.71 20.66 0.59
CA PRO A 120 -9.73 21.56 -0.57
C PRO A 120 -8.34 22.06 -1.02
N HIS A 121 -7.29 21.85 -0.22
CA HIS A 121 -5.90 22.23 -0.54
C HIS A 121 -5.03 21.07 -1.06
N PHE A 122 -5.57 19.85 -1.19
CA PHE A 122 -4.80 18.71 -1.67
C PHE A 122 -4.56 18.84 -3.19
N PHE A 123 -3.30 18.88 -3.60
CA PHE A 123 -2.95 18.78 -5.03
C PHE A 123 -3.23 17.35 -5.50
N TYR A 124 -3.92 17.25 -6.64
CA TYR A 124 -4.51 16.05 -7.26
C TYR A 124 -3.60 14.83 -7.51
N SER A 125 -2.34 14.81 -7.11
CA SER A 125 -1.33 13.85 -7.59
C SER A 125 -1.40 12.44 -6.97
N ASN A 126 -2.57 12.05 -6.45
CA ASN A 126 -3.21 10.73 -6.61
C ASN A 126 -3.90 10.35 -5.28
N VAL A 127 -5.20 10.60 -5.19
CA VAL A 127 -6.02 10.21 -4.04
C VAL A 127 -5.93 8.69 -3.78
N ASP A 128 -5.60 7.89 -4.79
CA ASP A 128 -5.37 6.46 -4.62
C ASP A 128 -4.07 6.15 -3.86
N ASN A 129 -3.07 7.02 -3.91
CA ASN A 129 -1.85 6.87 -3.10
C ASN A 129 -2.13 7.18 -1.63
N VAL A 130 -3.13 8.02 -1.35
CA VAL A 130 -3.55 8.36 0.03
C VAL A 130 -4.48 7.29 0.59
N THR A 131 -5.43 6.83 -0.22
CA THR A 131 -6.41 5.80 0.19
C THR A 131 -5.88 4.38 0.04
N CYS A 132 -4.84 4.19 -0.77
CA CYS A 132 -4.24 2.91 -1.15
C CYS A 132 -5.14 2.03 -1.98
N PHE A 133 -6.31 2.55 -2.33
CA PHE A 133 -7.31 1.80 -3.04
C PHE A 133 -7.15 2.09 -4.53
N THR A 134 -6.11 1.51 -5.13
CA THR A 134 -5.76 1.71 -6.54
C THR A 134 -6.50 0.75 -7.46
N ASN A 135 -6.53 1.04 -8.76
CA ASN A 135 -7.01 0.06 -9.75
C ASN A 135 -6.24 -1.27 -9.69
N GLN A 136 -4.94 -1.23 -9.40
CA GLN A 136 -4.13 -2.43 -9.24
C GLN A 136 -4.58 -3.26 -8.03
N LEU A 137 -4.89 -2.63 -6.90
CA LEU A 137 -5.41 -3.35 -5.74
C LEU A 137 -6.77 -3.98 -6.03
N ILE A 138 -7.63 -3.30 -6.81
CA ILE A 138 -8.91 -3.86 -7.27
C ILE A 138 -8.64 -5.10 -8.11
N ASP A 139 -7.77 -5.02 -9.11
CA ASP A 139 -7.46 -6.17 -9.98
C ASP A 139 -6.82 -7.32 -9.20
N ASP A 140 -5.91 -7.05 -8.25
CA ASP A 140 -5.33 -8.06 -7.36
C ASP A 140 -6.39 -8.73 -6.47
N THR A 141 -7.36 -7.95 -5.97
CA THR A 141 -8.49 -8.47 -5.20
C THR A 141 -9.36 -9.38 -6.08
N ILE A 142 -9.66 -8.98 -7.31
CA ILE A 142 -10.42 -9.82 -8.25
C ILE A 142 -9.66 -11.09 -8.61
N LEU A 143 -8.35 -11.03 -8.77
CA LEU A 143 -7.54 -12.20 -9.10
C LEU A 143 -7.52 -13.23 -7.96
N LYS A 144 -7.50 -12.77 -6.69
CA LYS A 144 -7.37 -13.64 -5.50
C LYS A 144 -8.68 -13.88 -4.74
N CYS A 145 -9.83 -13.36 -5.20
CA CYS A 145 -11.07 -13.39 -4.42
C CYS A 145 -11.59 -14.81 -4.10
N ASP A 146 -11.11 -15.81 -4.83
CA ASP A 146 -11.39 -17.21 -4.54
C ASP A 146 -10.73 -17.70 -3.24
N SER A 147 -9.63 -17.08 -2.80
CA SER A 147 -8.87 -17.46 -1.60
C SER A 147 -8.97 -16.49 -0.41
N LEU A 148 -9.67 -15.36 -0.55
CA LEU A 148 -9.80 -14.36 0.52
C LEU A 148 -11.04 -14.65 1.38
N PHE A 149 -10.87 -15.24 2.57
CA PHE A 149 -11.97 -15.65 3.47
C PHE A 149 -12.12 -14.78 4.71
N SER A 150 -11.12 -13.97 5.04
CA SER A 150 -11.07 -13.17 6.26
C SER A 150 -10.30 -11.86 6.03
N VAL A 151 -10.36 -10.97 7.01
CA VAL A 151 -9.54 -9.75 7.03
C VAL A 151 -8.04 -10.10 7.08
N ASP A 152 -7.68 -11.17 7.77
CA ASP A 152 -6.29 -11.65 7.84
C ASP A 152 -5.79 -12.11 6.46
N ASP A 153 -6.61 -12.84 5.69
CA ASP A 153 -6.24 -13.23 4.31
C ASP A 153 -5.98 -12.01 3.42
N ILE A 154 -6.77 -10.93 3.60
CA ILE A 154 -6.57 -9.67 2.86
C ILE A 154 -5.24 -9.02 3.27
N LEU A 155 -4.96 -8.94 4.58
CA LEU A 155 -3.72 -8.36 5.10
C LEU A 155 -2.48 -9.14 4.65
N GLU A 156 -2.60 -10.45 4.47
CA GLU A 156 -1.49 -11.31 4.07
C GLU A 156 -1.29 -11.37 2.55
N MET A 157 -2.37 -11.33 1.76
CA MET A 157 -2.32 -11.58 0.31
C MET A 157 -2.41 -10.32 -0.55
N LEU A 158 -2.80 -9.18 0.02
CA LEU A 158 -3.00 -7.91 -0.70
C LEU A 158 -2.20 -6.76 -0.08
N PRO A 159 -1.67 -5.83 -0.89
CA PRO A 159 -0.96 -4.66 -0.41
C PRO A 159 -1.98 -3.59 0.08
N VAL A 160 -2.48 -3.78 1.29
CA VAL A 160 -3.42 -2.87 1.97
C VAL A 160 -2.71 -1.96 2.97
N TRP A 161 -3.29 -0.80 3.23
CA TRP A 161 -2.69 0.25 4.07
C TRP A 161 -2.64 -0.12 5.55
N ASN A 162 -3.79 -0.56 6.04
CA ASN A 162 -4.07 -0.82 7.44
C ASN A 162 -5.30 -1.74 7.54
N VAL A 163 -5.63 -2.12 8.77
CA VAL A 163 -6.75 -3.02 9.09
C VAL A 163 -8.09 -2.43 8.64
N ASP A 164 -8.32 -1.13 8.82
CA ASP A 164 -9.56 -0.47 8.39
C ASP A 164 -9.77 -0.55 6.87
N HIS A 165 -8.70 -0.40 6.09
CA HIS A 165 -8.74 -0.58 4.64
C HIS A 165 -9.04 -2.04 4.28
N ALA A 166 -8.42 -3.00 4.99
CA ALA A 166 -8.73 -4.42 4.80
C ALA A 166 -10.22 -4.74 5.08
N HIS A 167 -10.80 -4.15 6.13
CA HIS A 167 -12.24 -4.28 6.42
C HIS A 167 -13.13 -3.74 5.29
N LYS A 168 -12.77 -2.60 4.67
CA LYS A 168 -13.55 -2.06 3.54
C LYS A 168 -13.57 -3.03 2.34
N ILE A 169 -12.43 -3.64 2.03
CA ILE A 169 -12.33 -4.66 0.98
C ILE A 169 -13.14 -5.90 1.38
N TYR A 170 -13.02 -6.34 2.64
CA TYR A 170 -13.76 -7.48 3.16
C TYR A 170 -15.28 -7.27 3.06
N SER A 171 -15.79 -6.09 3.40
CA SER A 171 -17.22 -5.77 3.22
C SER A 171 -17.67 -5.88 1.76
N CYS A 172 -16.82 -5.52 0.80
CA CYS A 172 -17.14 -5.71 -0.62
C CYS A 172 -17.21 -7.20 -1.00
N LEU A 173 -16.29 -8.02 -0.50
CA LEU A 173 -16.33 -9.47 -0.68
C LEU A 173 -17.59 -10.08 -0.05
N TYR A 174 -17.91 -9.69 1.18
CA TYR A 174 -19.07 -10.15 1.94
C TYR A 174 -20.39 -9.88 1.20
N ASN A 175 -20.49 -8.73 0.52
CA ASN A 175 -21.67 -8.37 -0.27
C ASN A 175 -21.89 -9.22 -1.54
N VAL A 176 -20.88 -9.97 -1.98
CA VAL A 176 -20.95 -10.82 -3.18
C VAL A 176 -20.99 -12.31 -2.82
N PHE A 177 -20.28 -12.69 -1.76
CA PHE A 177 -20.07 -14.08 -1.38
C PHE A 177 -20.81 -14.42 -0.11
N ALA A 178 -21.95 -15.11 -0.25
CA ALA A 178 -22.79 -15.51 0.88
C ALA A 178 -22.10 -16.51 1.83
N ASP A 179 -21.04 -17.18 1.41
CA ASP A 179 -20.26 -18.10 2.24
C ASP A 179 -19.22 -17.41 3.13
N LEU A 180 -19.08 -16.08 3.01
CA LEU A 180 -18.40 -15.26 4.00
C LEU A 180 -19.37 -14.97 5.14
N HIS A 181 -19.10 -15.54 6.32
CA HIS A 181 -19.78 -15.20 7.56
C HIS A 181 -18.71 -14.92 8.63
N GLU A 182 -18.96 -13.94 9.50
CA GLU A 182 -18.14 -13.68 10.70
C GLU A 182 -18.12 -14.88 11.66
#